data_AF-W4RT97-F1
#
_entry.id   AF-W4RT97-F1
#
_cell.length_a   1.000
_cell.length_b   1.000
_cell.length_c   1.000
_cell.angle_alpha   90.00
_cell.angle_beta   90.00
_cell.angle_gamma   90.00
#
_symmetry.space_group_name_H-M   'P 1'
#
loop_
_entity.id
_entity.type
_entity.pdbx_description
1 polymer ?
#
loop_
_entity_poly.entity_id
_entity_poly.type
_entity_poly.pdbx_seq_one_letter_code
_entity_poly.pdbx_strand_id
1 'polypeptide(L)'
;MGNVDESWTTLGAAGTIVNEWNITNLLLTVLFGFVTITYIFNRMKFWQVTKQSDVFLFHQIGWDRNHIVKQSRKEILILLFIATIVSIAILIVIQNMVQISKVVYLWYGFQLLVMTLVLLIMVKSKVNKTIDSLRRKKFTENKPRFSSRRKSLIIQNLIYFKHFISIPFIQIILVSVMSSFIYLSLTETVKITNVTLLGEYINLQSTLWHYFLIGGAYILAIITLIESISTLMITRKKEFAIFRSIGWRKLNIFFLYLKELAIWTGVSISLGSIITAIVFTLVYSYQTDSLTMLFISCLGFYIVILGAGIFVIQHFLTKDLGTTLSFRRYTTSKRHLTKKSINL
;
A
#
# COMPACT_ATOMS: atom_id res chain seq x y z
N MET A 1 45.56 31.61 -30.84
CA MET A 1 45.31 30.23 -30.39
C MET A 1 44.17 30.28 -29.38
N GLY A 2 42.94 30.15 -29.86
CA GLY A 2 41.75 30.10 -29.00
C GLY A 2 41.32 28.65 -28.89
N ASN A 3 41.44 28.06 -27.71
CA ASN A 3 40.79 26.80 -27.41
C ASN A 3 39.29 27.09 -27.33
N VAL A 4 38.55 26.58 -28.31
CA VAL A 4 37.10 26.48 -28.23
C VAL A 4 36.83 25.16 -27.50
N ASP A 5 36.56 25.23 -26.20
CA ASP A 5 36.10 24.10 -25.42
C ASP A 5 34.65 23.79 -25.80
N GLU A 6 34.48 23.05 -26.89
CA GLU A 6 33.21 22.48 -27.27
C GLU A 6 32.85 21.35 -26.29
N SER A 7 31.99 21.69 -25.33
CA SER A 7 31.46 20.85 -24.24
C SER A 7 30.84 19.50 -24.66
N TRP A 8 30.67 19.25 -25.97
CA TRP A 8 30.12 18.01 -26.52
C TRP A 8 31.18 16.95 -26.92
N THR A 9 32.49 17.25 -26.86
CA THR A 9 33.54 16.34 -27.36
C THR A 9 34.22 15.45 -26.31
N THR A 10 33.94 15.61 -25.02
CA THR A 10 34.43 14.67 -24.01
C THR A 10 33.57 13.41 -24.04
N LEU A 11 33.87 12.50 -24.97
CA LEU A 11 33.27 11.15 -25.05
C LEU A 11 33.22 10.44 -23.68
N GLY A 12 34.20 10.71 -22.81
CA GLY A 12 34.23 10.23 -21.43
C GLY A 12 33.09 10.79 -20.55
N ALA A 13 32.78 12.08 -20.63
CA ALA A 13 31.72 12.70 -19.83
C ALA A 13 30.32 12.29 -20.31
N ALA A 14 30.13 12.16 -21.63
CA ALA A 14 28.88 11.61 -22.18
C ALA A 14 28.69 10.14 -21.78
N GLY A 15 29.77 9.35 -21.78
CA GLY A 15 29.76 7.95 -21.34
C GLY A 15 29.42 7.78 -19.85
N THR A 16 29.96 8.62 -18.97
CA THR A 16 29.65 8.59 -17.53
C THR A 16 28.20 8.99 -17.25
N ILE A 17 27.69 10.04 -17.91
CA ILE A 17 26.29 10.48 -17.75
C ILE A 17 25.30 9.39 -18.18
N VAL A 18 25.54 8.75 -19.34
CA VAL A 18 24.66 7.67 -19.84
C VAL A 18 24.70 6.45 -18.93
N ASN A 19 25.87 6.12 -18.37
CA ASN A 19 25.99 4.98 -17.46
C ASN A 19 25.29 5.23 -16.11
N GLU A 20 25.46 6.42 -15.51
CA GLU A 20 24.74 6.80 -14.29
C GLU A 20 23.22 6.80 -14.50
N TRP A 21 22.77 7.27 -15.67
CA TRP A 21 21.35 7.26 -16.05
C TRP A 21 20.80 5.84 -16.22
N ASN A 22 21.58 4.92 -16.79
CA ASN A 22 21.16 3.52 -16.93
C ASN A 22 21.06 2.82 -15.56
N ILE A 23 22.00 3.07 -14.65
CA ILE A 23 22.00 2.48 -13.30
C ILE A 23 20.79 2.98 -12.50
N THR A 24 20.51 4.28 -12.53
CA THR A 24 19.36 4.87 -11.83
C THR A 24 18.03 4.33 -12.36
N ASN A 25 17.86 4.24 -13.68
CA ASN A 25 16.67 3.67 -14.30
C ASN A 25 16.48 2.19 -14.00
N LEU A 26 17.55 1.40 -13.99
CA LEU A 26 17.51 -0.01 -13.62
C LEU A 26 17.06 -0.17 -12.16
N LEU A 27 17.66 0.60 -11.25
CA LEU A 27 17.31 0.58 -9.83
C LEU A 27 15.84 0.97 -9.62
N LEU A 28 15.39 2.02 -10.30
CA LEU A 28 14.02 2.50 -10.25
C LEU A 28 13.01 1.46 -10.76
N THR A 29 13.34 0.78 -11.85
CA THR A 29 12.51 -0.31 -12.43
C THR A 29 12.39 -1.48 -11.45
N VAL A 30 13.50 -1.88 -10.83
CA VAL A 30 13.52 -2.97 -9.84
C VAL A 30 12.70 -2.60 -8.60
N LEU A 31 12.87 -1.39 -8.04
CA LEU A 31 12.09 -0.90 -6.91
C LEU A 31 10.60 -0.86 -7.22
N PHE A 32 10.23 -0.32 -8.39
CA PHE A 32 8.82 -0.26 -8.82
C PHE A 32 8.21 -1.66 -8.98
N GLY A 33 8.98 -2.62 -9.48
CA GLY A 33 8.61 -4.03 -9.52
C GLY A 33 8.31 -4.59 -8.13
N PHE A 34 9.18 -4.36 -7.14
CA PHE A 34 8.95 -4.79 -5.76
C PHE A 34 7.72 -4.14 -5.12
N VAL A 35 7.51 -2.83 -5.36
CA VAL A 35 6.33 -2.10 -4.90
C VAL A 35 5.05 -2.71 -5.49
N THR A 36 5.06 -3.05 -6.78
CA THR A 36 3.91 -3.66 -7.47
C THR A 36 3.62 -5.06 -6.92
N ILE A 37 4.63 -5.89 -6.76
CA ILE A 37 4.48 -7.25 -6.20
C ILE A 37 3.90 -7.19 -4.79
N THR A 38 4.44 -6.31 -3.95
CA THR A 38 3.99 -6.15 -2.55
C THR A 38 2.55 -5.64 -2.50
N TYR A 39 2.15 -4.76 -3.43
CA TYR A 39 0.76 -4.31 -3.56
C TYR A 39 -0.20 -5.47 -3.87
N ILE A 40 0.15 -6.37 -4.79
CA ILE A 40 -0.69 -7.54 -5.11
C ILE A 40 -0.91 -8.39 -3.85
N PHE A 41 0.14 -8.61 -3.06
CA PHE A 41 0.01 -9.34 -1.80
C PHE A 41 -0.90 -8.63 -0.79
N ASN A 42 -0.80 -7.30 -0.69
CA ASN A 42 -1.69 -6.50 0.17
C ASN A 42 -3.15 -6.61 -0.29
N ARG A 43 -3.39 -6.40 -1.59
CA ARG A 43 -4.71 -6.50 -2.21
C ARG A 43 -5.35 -7.85 -1.96
N MET A 44 -4.58 -8.94 -2.07
CA MET A 44 -5.09 -10.28 -1.78
C MET A 44 -5.40 -10.53 -0.30
N LYS A 45 -4.69 -9.87 0.63
CA LYS A 45 -5.06 -9.90 2.06
C LYS A 45 -6.33 -9.11 2.33
N PHE A 46 -6.44 -7.91 1.78
CA PHE A 46 -7.64 -7.07 1.89
C PHE A 46 -8.87 -7.85 1.39
N TRP A 47 -8.77 -8.44 0.20
CA TRP A 47 -9.82 -9.25 -0.40
C TRP A 47 -10.23 -10.43 0.49
N GLN A 48 -9.26 -11.15 1.05
CA GLN A 48 -9.53 -12.28 1.94
C GLN A 48 -10.34 -11.88 3.17
N VAL A 49 -10.04 -10.72 3.78
CA VAL A 49 -10.74 -10.22 4.97
C VAL A 49 -12.14 -9.73 4.64
N THR A 50 -12.30 -8.98 3.54
CA THR A 50 -13.61 -8.47 3.13
C THR A 50 -14.55 -9.58 2.67
N LYS A 51 -14.04 -10.61 1.97
CA LYS A 51 -14.85 -11.73 1.46
C LYS A 51 -15.01 -12.88 2.43
N GLN A 52 -14.46 -12.80 3.64
CA GLN A 52 -14.54 -13.88 4.61
C GLN A 52 -15.99 -14.19 5.01
N SER A 53 -16.84 -13.17 5.19
CA SER A 53 -18.26 -13.34 5.50
C SER A 53 -19.02 -14.02 4.37
N ASP A 54 -18.73 -13.63 3.13
CA ASP A 54 -19.44 -14.12 1.95
C ASP A 54 -19.07 -15.59 1.68
N VAL A 55 -17.77 -15.90 1.74
CA VAL A 55 -17.28 -17.28 1.62
C VAL A 55 -17.87 -18.18 2.69
N PHE A 56 -18.02 -17.67 3.92
CA PHE A 56 -18.66 -18.41 5.00
C PHE A 56 -20.14 -18.67 4.71
N LEU A 57 -20.88 -17.67 4.28
CA LEU A 57 -22.29 -17.78 3.93
C LEU A 57 -22.51 -18.79 2.78
N PHE A 58 -21.71 -18.72 1.71
CA PHE A 58 -21.81 -19.68 0.61
C PHE A 58 -21.50 -21.11 1.07
N HIS A 59 -20.50 -21.28 1.92
CA HIS A 59 -20.18 -22.59 2.46
C HIS A 59 -21.31 -23.15 3.34
N GLN A 60 -22.00 -22.30 4.12
CA GLN A 60 -23.15 -22.69 4.94
C GLN A 60 -24.38 -23.08 4.09
N ILE A 61 -24.58 -22.44 2.94
CA ILE A 61 -25.64 -22.79 1.99
C ILE A 61 -25.35 -24.14 1.29
N GLY A 62 -24.15 -24.71 1.47
CA GLY A 62 -23.76 -26.00 0.91
C GLY A 62 -23.06 -25.89 -0.44
N TRP A 63 -22.59 -24.69 -0.82
CA TRP A 63 -21.80 -24.56 -2.05
C TRP A 63 -20.45 -25.28 -1.90
N ASP A 64 -20.11 -26.08 -2.91
CA ASP A 64 -18.80 -26.70 -3.00
C ASP A 64 -17.69 -25.65 -3.20
N ARG A 65 -16.49 -25.95 -2.70
CA ARG A 65 -15.27 -25.15 -2.77
C ARG A 65 -15.01 -24.64 -4.19
N ASN A 66 -15.21 -25.48 -5.19
CA ASN A 66 -15.00 -25.12 -6.59
C ASN A 66 -15.98 -24.06 -7.11
N HIS A 67 -17.25 -24.12 -6.67
CA HIS A 67 -18.25 -23.11 -7.02
C HIS A 67 -17.89 -21.75 -6.41
N ILE A 68 -17.44 -21.73 -5.15
CA ILE A 68 -17.01 -20.51 -4.45
C ILE A 68 -15.78 -19.90 -5.15
N VAL A 69 -14.80 -20.73 -5.55
CA VAL A 69 -13.62 -20.27 -6.29
C VAL A 69 -14.01 -19.71 -7.66
N LYS A 70 -14.89 -20.40 -8.40
CA LYS A 70 -15.35 -19.95 -9.73
C LYS A 70 -16.07 -18.61 -9.64
N GLN A 71 -16.93 -18.42 -8.65
CA GLN A 71 -17.62 -17.15 -8.42
C GLN A 71 -16.62 -16.04 -8.07
N SER A 72 -15.70 -16.31 -7.14
CA SER A 72 -14.65 -15.35 -6.74
C SER A 72 -13.77 -14.92 -7.92
N ARG A 73 -13.45 -15.84 -8.82
CA ARG A 73 -12.69 -15.55 -10.04
C ARG A 73 -13.46 -14.66 -11.00
N LYS A 74 -14.76 -14.88 -11.19
CA LYS A 74 -15.61 -14.01 -12.02
C LYS A 74 -15.65 -12.59 -11.48
N GLU A 75 -15.82 -12.40 -10.17
CA GLU A 75 -15.79 -11.07 -9.55
C GLU A 75 -14.47 -10.34 -9.84
N ILE A 76 -13.33 -11.03 -9.69
CA ILE A 76 -12.02 -10.42 -9.92
C ILE A 76 -11.78 -10.15 -11.41
N LEU A 77 -12.25 -11.02 -12.31
CA LEU A 77 -12.16 -10.76 -13.75
C LEU A 77 -12.98 -9.54 -14.17
N ILE A 78 -14.17 -9.34 -13.60
CA ILE A 78 -14.99 -8.15 -13.87
C ILE A 78 -14.27 -6.89 -13.37
N LEU A 79 -13.71 -6.92 -12.16
CA LEU A 79 -12.94 -5.79 -11.62
C LEU A 79 -11.69 -5.49 -12.45
N LEU A 80 -10.97 -6.53 -12.91
CA LEU A 80 -9.82 -6.38 -13.80
C LEU A 80 -10.25 -5.79 -15.14
N PHE A 81 -11.33 -6.27 -15.73
CA PHE A 81 -11.84 -5.72 -16.99
C PHE A 81 -12.13 -4.21 -16.88
N ILE A 82 -12.81 -3.78 -15.82
CA ILE A 82 -13.05 -2.35 -15.56
C ILE A 82 -11.72 -1.60 -15.38
N ALA A 83 -10.79 -2.14 -14.60
CA ALA A 83 -9.48 -1.52 -14.38
C ALA A 83 -8.67 -1.39 -15.68
N THR A 84 -8.79 -2.35 -16.60
CA THR A 84 -8.09 -2.32 -17.89
C THR A 84 -8.63 -1.24 -18.82
N ILE A 85 -9.95 -1.01 -18.82
CA ILE A 85 -10.56 0.10 -19.56
C ILE A 85 -10.00 1.44 -19.08
N VAL A 86 -9.98 1.64 -17.75
CA VAL A 86 -9.43 2.87 -17.14
C VAL A 86 -7.94 3.03 -17.45
N SER A 87 -7.18 1.94 -17.35
CA SER A 87 -5.73 1.97 -17.61
C SER A 87 -5.40 2.26 -19.08
N ILE A 88 -6.19 1.74 -20.04
CA ILE A 88 -6.02 2.05 -21.46
C ILE A 88 -6.33 3.54 -21.72
N ALA A 89 -7.37 4.08 -21.10
CA ALA A 89 -7.71 5.51 -21.23
C ALA A 89 -6.57 6.42 -20.75
N ILE A 90 -5.95 6.09 -19.60
CA ILE A 90 -4.78 6.83 -19.10
C ILE A 90 -3.61 6.71 -20.06
N LEU A 91 -3.37 5.52 -20.62
CA LEU A 91 -2.24 5.28 -21.51
C LEU A 91 -2.37 6.07 -22.83
N ILE A 92 -3.59 6.24 -23.36
CA ILE A 92 -3.86 7.09 -24.53
C ILE A 92 -3.55 8.57 -24.22
N VAL A 93 -3.90 9.06 -23.03
CA VAL A 93 -3.59 10.44 -22.62
C VAL A 93 -2.08 10.66 -22.57
N ILE A 94 -1.32 9.71 -22.01
CA ILE A 94 0.14 9.80 -21.94
C ILE A 94 0.76 9.70 -23.33
N GLN A 95 0.22 8.87 -24.23
CA GLN A 95 0.70 8.76 -25.62
C GLN A 95 0.69 10.11 -26.34
N ASN A 96 -0.39 10.89 -26.17
CA ASN A 96 -0.52 12.22 -26.78
C ASN A 96 0.52 13.22 -26.26
N MET A 97 0.99 13.03 -25.01
CA MET A 97 1.98 13.90 -24.37
C MET A 97 3.42 13.48 -24.71
N VAL A 98 3.70 12.18 -24.89
CA VAL A 98 5.08 11.63 -24.86
C VAL A 98 5.47 10.81 -26.10
N GLN A 99 4.68 10.78 -27.17
CA GLN A 99 4.98 10.03 -28.42
C GLN A 99 5.54 8.61 -28.18
N ILE A 100 4.78 7.79 -27.45
CA ILE A 100 5.20 6.44 -27.03
C ILE A 100 5.24 5.48 -28.22
N SER A 101 6.26 4.61 -28.25
CA SER A 101 6.38 3.55 -29.25
C SER A 101 5.28 2.48 -29.13
N LYS A 102 4.84 1.94 -30.29
CA LYS A 102 3.77 0.91 -30.34
C LYS A 102 4.14 -0.38 -29.59
N VAL A 103 5.43 -0.63 -29.36
CA VAL A 103 5.94 -1.81 -28.64
C VAL A 103 5.51 -1.81 -27.17
N VAL A 104 5.30 -0.63 -26.56
CA VAL A 104 4.87 -0.51 -25.16
C VAL A 104 3.48 -1.13 -24.94
N TYR A 105 2.59 -1.08 -25.94
CA TYR A 105 1.26 -1.69 -25.85
C TYR A 105 1.32 -3.21 -25.79
N LEU A 106 2.28 -3.84 -26.49
CA LEU A 106 2.51 -5.28 -26.44
C LEU A 106 3.01 -5.70 -25.05
N TRP A 107 3.98 -4.95 -24.50
CA TRP A 107 4.47 -5.20 -23.13
C TRP A 107 3.39 -5.01 -22.07
N TYR A 108 2.55 -3.98 -22.23
CA TYR A 108 1.40 -3.76 -21.36
C TYR A 108 0.41 -4.94 -21.41
N GLY A 109 0.08 -5.43 -22.60
CA GLY A 109 -0.78 -6.60 -22.79
C GLY A 109 -0.20 -7.86 -22.15
N PHE A 110 1.10 -8.10 -22.31
CA PHE A 110 1.81 -9.20 -21.67
C PHE A 110 1.75 -9.10 -20.13
N GLN A 111 2.05 -7.92 -19.58
CA GLN A 111 2.01 -7.68 -18.13
C GLN A 111 0.60 -7.91 -17.56
N LEU A 112 -0.44 -7.46 -18.26
CA LEU A 112 -1.84 -7.67 -17.89
C LEU A 112 -2.17 -9.18 -17.85
N LEU A 113 -1.76 -9.94 -18.86
CA LEU A 113 -1.95 -11.40 -18.89
C LEU A 113 -1.27 -12.08 -17.70
N VAL A 114 0.00 -11.76 -17.43
CA VAL A 114 0.73 -12.31 -16.28
C VAL A 114 0.01 -11.98 -14.96
N MET A 115 -0.43 -10.74 -14.78
CA MET A 115 -1.13 -10.30 -13.56
C MET A 115 -2.48 -11.02 -13.39
N THR A 116 -3.24 -11.21 -14.46
CA THR A 116 -4.51 -11.96 -14.39
C THR A 116 -4.28 -13.40 -13.95
N LEU A 117 -3.28 -14.09 -14.51
CA LEU A 117 -2.94 -15.47 -14.15
C LEU A 117 -2.55 -15.58 -12.67
N VAL A 118 -1.66 -14.69 -12.21
CA VAL A 118 -1.22 -14.64 -10.81
C VAL A 118 -2.41 -14.48 -9.86
N LEU A 119 -3.30 -13.51 -10.12
CA LEU A 119 -4.47 -13.27 -9.27
C LEU A 119 -5.42 -14.48 -9.25
N LEU A 120 -5.70 -15.12 -10.40
CA LEU A 120 -6.58 -16.29 -10.47
C LEU A 120 -6.04 -17.50 -9.69
N ILE A 121 -4.72 -17.66 -9.63
CA ILE A 121 -4.04 -18.69 -8.82
C ILE A 121 -4.14 -18.33 -7.33
N MET A 122 -3.82 -17.09 -6.97
CA MET A 122 -3.86 -16.63 -5.57
C MET A 122 -5.26 -16.74 -4.95
N VAL A 123 -6.31 -16.43 -5.70
CA VAL A 123 -7.71 -16.54 -5.25
C VAL A 123 -8.04 -17.95 -4.81
N LYS A 124 -7.69 -18.96 -5.61
CA LYS A 124 -7.92 -20.37 -5.27
C LYS A 124 -7.24 -20.71 -3.94
N SER A 125 -5.97 -20.34 -3.78
CA SER A 125 -5.21 -20.57 -2.54
C SER A 125 -5.87 -19.89 -1.33
N LYS A 126 -6.36 -18.66 -1.49
CA LYS A 126 -6.96 -17.87 -0.42
C LYS A 126 -8.34 -18.37 0.00
N VAL A 127 -9.21 -18.72 -0.96
CA VAL A 127 -10.52 -19.33 -0.67
C VAL A 127 -10.33 -20.64 0.08
N ASN A 128 -9.45 -21.51 -0.39
CA ASN A 128 -9.17 -22.79 0.27
C ASN A 128 -8.67 -22.59 1.70
N LYS A 129 -7.71 -21.68 1.93
CA LYS A 129 -7.23 -21.33 3.27
C LYS A 129 -8.35 -20.82 4.18
N THR A 130 -9.26 -19.99 3.66
CA THR A 130 -10.41 -19.49 4.42
C THR A 130 -11.34 -20.65 4.83
N ILE A 131 -11.70 -21.54 3.90
CA ILE A 131 -12.54 -22.71 4.19
C ILE A 131 -11.88 -23.66 5.19
N ASP A 132 -10.59 -23.94 5.03
CA ASP A 132 -9.86 -24.82 5.95
C ASP A 132 -9.69 -24.19 7.35
N SER A 133 -9.61 -22.85 7.43
CA SER A 133 -9.61 -22.13 8.71
C SER A 133 -10.95 -22.23 9.43
N LEU A 134 -12.07 -22.29 8.70
CA LEU A 134 -13.40 -22.53 9.28
C LEU A 134 -13.52 -23.94 9.85
N ARG A 135 -12.99 -24.94 9.13
CA ARG A 135 -12.92 -26.31 9.62
C ARG A 135 -12.10 -26.40 10.91
N ARG A 136 -10.92 -25.76 10.96
CA ARG A 136 -10.05 -25.76 12.14
C ARG A 136 -10.59 -24.95 13.32
N LYS A 137 -11.27 -23.82 13.09
CA LYS A 137 -11.89 -23.02 14.17
C LYS A 137 -12.95 -23.78 14.94
N LYS A 138 -13.64 -24.74 14.32
CA LYS A 138 -14.55 -25.67 15.02
C LYS A 138 -13.83 -26.58 16.03
N PHE A 139 -12.51 -26.80 15.88
CA PHE A 139 -11.73 -27.74 16.69
C PHE A 139 -10.73 -27.08 17.64
N THR A 140 -10.48 -25.77 17.54
CA THR A 140 -9.48 -25.07 18.36
C THR A 140 -9.99 -23.71 18.82
N GLU A 141 -10.76 -23.69 19.90
CA GLU A 141 -10.88 -22.52 20.76
C GLU A 141 -9.58 -22.36 21.56
N ASN A 142 -8.51 -21.95 20.88
CA ASN A 142 -7.29 -21.58 21.57
C ASN A 142 -7.57 -20.27 22.32
N LYS A 143 -7.79 -20.39 23.63
CA LYS A 143 -7.94 -19.26 24.56
C LYS A 143 -6.78 -18.28 24.34
N PRO A 144 -7.05 -16.96 24.27
CA PRO A 144 -5.98 -15.98 24.16
C PRO A 144 -5.04 -16.12 25.36
N ARG A 145 -3.77 -16.46 25.12
CA ARG A 145 -2.73 -16.42 26.13
C ARG A 145 -2.45 -14.95 26.46
N PHE A 146 -3.12 -14.43 27.48
CA PHE A 146 -2.77 -13.14 28.08
C PHE A 146 -1.37 -13.26 28.68
N SER A 147 -0.36 -12.72 28.01
CA SER A 147 0.98 -12.62 28.60
C SER A 147 0.96 -11.54 29.67
N SER A 148 1.21 -11.89 30.93
CA SER A 148 1.14 -11.01 32.10
C SER A 148 2.32 -10.03 32.22
N ARG A 149 2.79 -9.45 31.11
CA ARG A 149 3.82 -8.38 31.15
C ARG A 149 3.17 -7.02 30.98
N ARG A 150 3.53 -6.08 31.87
CA ARG A 150 3.28 -4.62 31.88
C ARG A 150 3.72 -3.93 30.57
N LYS A 151 3.24 -4.36 29.42
CA LYS A 151 3.44 -3.67 28.14
C LYS A 151 2.26 -2.74 27.91
N SER A 152 2.54 -1.52 27.45
CA SER A 152 1.50 -0.58 27.00
C SER A 152 0.56 -1.26 26.01
N LEU A 153 -0.76 -0.96 26.11
CA LEU A 153 -1.80 -1.53 25.25
C LEU A 153 -1.46 -1.41 23.76
N ILE A 154 -0.80 -0.31 23.38
CA ILE A 154 -0.34 -0.02 22.02
C ILE A 154 0.62 -1.11 21.50
N ILE A 155 1.59 -1.52 22.32
CA ILE A 155 2.61 -2.51 21.93
C ILE A 155 1.97 -3.91 21.85
N GLN A 156 1.06 -4.22 22.76
CA GLN A 156 0.33 -5.50 22.71
C GLN A 156 -0.52 -5.60 21.43
N ASN A 157 -1.22 -4.52 21.07
CA ASN A 157 -2.01 -4.44 19.84
C ASN A 157 -1.15 -4.59 18.59
N LEU A 158 0.02 -3.92 18.53
CA LEU A 158 0.94 -4.05 17.42
C LEU A 158 1.42 -5.49 17.23
N ILE A 159 1.77 -6.18 18.32
CA ILE A 159 2.25 -7.58 18.26
C ILE A 159 1.12 -8.53 17.85
N TYR A 160 -0.08 -8.35 18.40
CA TYR A 160 -1.24 -9.20 18.09
C TYR A 160 -1.64 -9.08 16.62
N PHE A 161 -1.66 -7.86 16.08
CA PHE A 161 -2.07 -7.58 14.70
C PHE A 161 -0.91 -7.57 13.70
N LYS A 162 0.29 -8.02 14.09
CA LYS A 162 1.50 -8.00 13.24
C LYS A 162 1.29 -8.63 11.86
N HIS A 163 0.46 -9.67 11.76
CA HIS A 163 0.19 -10.33 10.48
C HIS A 163 -0.54 -9.42 9.48
N PHE A 164 -1.40 -8.51 9.95
CA PHE A 164 -2.09 -7.56 9.10
C PHE A 164 -1.24 -6.32 8.80
N ILE A 165 -0.37 -5.95 9.74
CA ILE A 165 0.51 -4.78 9.64
C ILE A 165 1.78 -5.07 8.82
N SER A 166 2.28 -6.31 8.78
CA SER A 166 3.60 -6.60 8.18
C SER A 166 3.70 -6.31 6.68
N ILE A 167 2.64 -6.51 5.91
CA ILE A 167 2.65 -6.25 4.46
C ILE A 167 2.60 -4.75 4.14
N PRO A 168 1.67 -3.95 4.69
CA PRO A 168 1.71 -2.49 4.49
C PRO A 168 2.98 -1.86 5.04
N PHE A 169 3.53 -2.39 6.13
CA PHE A 169 4.82 -1.95 6.65
C PHE A 169 5.94 -2.08 5.60
N ILE A 170 6.04 -3.24 4.94
CA ILE A 170 7.01 -3.44 3.84
C ILE A 170 6.70 -2.54 2.63
N GLN A 171 5.42 -2.36 2.27
CA GLN A 171 5.06 -1.46 1.16
C GLN A 171 5.52 -0.03 1.43
N ILE A 172 5.27 0.50 2.63
CA ILE A 172 5.64 1.87 2.99
C ILE A 172 7.16 2.03 2.99
N ILE A 173 7.92 1.03 3.46
CA ILE A 173 9.37 1.02 3.33
C ILE A 173 9.77 1.16 1.85
N LEU A 174 9.25 0.30 0.97
CA LEU A 174 9.61 0.30 -0.44
C LEU A 174 9.27 1.61 -1.15
N VAL A 175 8.08 2.17 -0.88
CA VAL A 175 7.68 3.44 -1.49
C VAL A 175 8.46 4.62 -0.91
N SER A 176 8.79 4.58 0.38
CA SER A 176 9.69 5.57 0.98
C SER A 176 11.07 5.53 0.32
N VAL A 177 11.63 4.33 0.10
CA VAL A 177 12.91 4.16 -0.59
C VAL A 177 12.85 4.73 -2.00
N MET A 178 11.84 4.32 -2.76
CA MET A 178 11.65 4.78 -4.13
C MET A 178 11.49 6.30 -4.20
N SER A 179 10.62 6.88 -3.37
CA SER A 179 10.36 8.33 -3.37
C SER A 179 11.63 9.13 -3.07
N SER A 180 12.30 8.80 -1.96
CA SER A 180 13.47 9.54 -1.52
C SER A 180 14.62 9.37 -2.51
N PHE A 181 14.77 8.18 -3.10
CA PHE A 181 15.78 7.92 -4.12
C PHE A 181 15.56 8.76 -5.39
N ILE A 182 14.33 8.82 -5.92
CA ILE A 182 14.05 9.62 -7.12
C ILE A 182 14.31 11.10 -6.86
N TYR A 183 13.90 11.62 -5.70
CA TYR A 183 14.12 13.02 -5.34
C TYR A 183 15.62 13.38 -5.28
N LEU A 184 16.43 12.52 -4.67
CA LEU A 184 17.88 12.69 -4.62
C LEU A 184 18.51 12.56 -6.01
N SER A 185 18.11 11.56 -6.79
CA SER A 185 18.60 11.34 -8.16
C SER A 185 18.28 12.51 -9.08
N LEU A 186 17.07 13.09 -9.00
CA LEU A 186 16.70 14.29 -9.74
C LEU A 186 17.60 15.48 -9.38
N THR A 187 17.88 15.67 -8.09
CA THR A 187 18.71 16.78 -7.62
C THR A 187 20.14 16.66 -8.15
N GLU A 188 20.76 15.48 -8.04
CA GLU A 188 22.11 15.26 -8.59
C GLU A 188 22.13 15.36 -10.12
N THR A 189 21.09 14.84 -10.79
CA THR A 189 20.98 14.96 -12.25
C THR A 189 20.93 16.43 -12.66
N VAL A 190 20.12 17.27 -12.00
CA VAL A 190 20.02 18.71 -12.28
C VAL A 190 21.37 19.41 -12.05
N LYS A 191 22.12 19.07 -11.00
CA LYS A 191 23.45 19.64 -10.73
C LYS A 191 24.44 19.34 -11.86
N ILE A 192 24.43 18.12 -12.39
CA ILE A 192 25.37 17.67 -13.43
C ILE A 192 24.93 18.17 -14.83
N THR A 193 23.64 18.13 -15.12
CA THR A 193 23.10 18.43 -16.46
C THR A 193 22.96 19.92 -16.77
N ASN A 194 22.76 20.79 -15.78
CA ASN A 194 22.70 22.25 -16.00
C ASN A 194 24.03 22.86 -16.47
N VAL A 195 25.11 22.09 -16.53
CA VAL A 195 26.41 22.54 -17.03
C VAL A 195 26.46 22.52 -18.57
N THR A 196 25.58 21.77 -19.26
CA THR A 196 25.62 21.60 -20.72
C THR A 196 24.24 21.73 -21.37
N LEU A 197 24.16 22.31 -22.59
CA LEU A 197 22.90 22.44 -23.34
C LEU A 197 22.26 21.08 -23.69
N LEU A 198 23.07 20.04 -23.92
CA LEU A 198 22.58 18.67 -24.15
C LEU A 198 22.04 18.04 -22.86
N GLY A 199 22.69 18.32 -21.72
CA GLY A 199 22.21 17.93 -20.40
C GLY A 199 20.87 18.58 -20.08
N GLU A 200 20.69 19.87 -20.38
CA GLU A 200 19.42 20.59 -20.17
C GLU A 200 18.24 19.94 -20.92
N TYR A 201 18.43 19.57 -22.19
CA TYR A 201 17.39 18.89 -22.97
C TYR A 201 17.06 17.48 -22.44
N ILE A 202 18.08 16.68 -22.10
CA ILE A 202 17.89 15.34 -21.53
C ILE A 202 17.20 15.43 -20.16
N ASN A 203 17.56 16.43 -19.36
CA ASN A 203 16.98 16.67 -18.05
C ASN A 203 15.48 16.99 -18.15
N LEU A 204 15.07 17.86 -19.09
CA LEU A 204 13.64 18.20 -19.28
C LEU A 204 12.78 16.97 -19.61
N GLN A 205 13.25 16.09 -20.51
CA GLN A 205 12.48 14.90 -20.88
C GLN A 205 12.52 13.81 -19.79
N SER A 206 13.64 13.62 -19.09
CA SER A 206 13.76 12.66 -17.99
C SER A 206 12.91 13.08 -16.78
N THR A 207 12.84 14.39 -16.51
CA THR A 207 12.08 14.96 -15.40
C THR A 207 10.59 14.59 -15.45
N LEU A 208 9.98 14.61 -16.64
CA LEU A 208 8.57 14.21 -16.82
C LEU A 208 8.31 12.74 -16.46
N TRP A 209 9.19 11.82 -16.87
CA TRP A 209 9.06 10.40 -16.56
C TRP A 209 9.20 10.11 -15.06
N HIS A 210 10.15 10.78 -14.39
CA HIS A 210 10.33 10.65 -12.96
C HIS A 210 9.11 11.17 -12.19
N TYR A 211 8.46 12.26 -12.62
CA TYR A 211 7.23 12.73 -12.01
C TYR A 211 6.06 11.74 -12.14
N PHE A 212 5.89 11.10 -13.30
CA PHE A 212 4.87 10.05 -13.46
C PHE A 212 5.13 8.86 -12.53
N LEU A 213 6.40 8.45 -12.39
CA LEU A 213 6.78 7.34 -11.50
C LEU A 213 6.56 7.69 -10.02
N ILE A 214 6.95 8.88 -9.58
CA ILE A 214 6.67 9.36 -8.21
C ILE A 214 5.16 9.42 -7.97
N GLY A 215 4.42 10.08 -8.86
CA GLY A 215 2.97 10.23 -8.73
C GLY A 215 2.26 8.88 -8.63
N GLY A 216 2.60 7.94 -9.52
CA GLY A 216 2.07 6.58 -9.51
C GLY A 216 2.39 5.82 -8.21
N ALA A 217 3.63 5.90 -7.74
CA ALA A 217 4.05 5.23 -6.49
C ALA A 217 3.35 5.81 -5.25
N TYR A 218 3.16 7.13 -5.19
CA TYR A 218 2.44 7.80 -4.10
C TYR A 218 0.97 7.40 -4.08
N ILE A 219 0.30 7.45 -5.24
CA ILE A 219 -1.10 7.01 -5.37
C ILE A 219 -1.22 5.56 -4.90
N LEU A 220 -0.31 4.69 -5.34
CA LEU A 220 -0.31 3.28 -4.96
C LEU A 220 -0.07 3.08 -3.46
N ALA A 221 0.85 3.83 -2.84
CA ALA A 221 1.07 3.81 -1.39
C ALA A 221 -0.17 4.25 -0.61
N ILE A 222 -0.80 5.35 -1.02
CA ILE A 222 -2.02 5.87 -0.38
C ILE A 222 -3.15 4.85 -0.49
N ILE A 223 -3.37 4.26 -1.67
CA ILE A 223 -4.38 3.19 -1.85
C ILE A 223 -4.07 2.00 -0.95
N THR A 224 -2.82 1.53 -0.92
CA THR A 224 -2.39 0.41 -0.07
C THR A 224 -2.67 0.71 1.40
N LEU A 225 -2.32 1.91 1.85
CA LEU A 225 -2.52 2.36 3.22
C LEU A 225 -4.01 2.39 3.57
N ILE A 226 -4.86 2.93 2.68
CA ILE A 226 -6.31 2.96 2.86
C ILE A 226 -6.86 1.54 3.01
N GLU A 227 -6.47 0.62 2.12
CA GLU A 227 -6.89 -0.80 2.18
C GLU A 227 -6.43 -1.45 3.49
N SER A 228 -5.18 -1.23 3.90
CA SER A 228 -4.61 -1.85 5.08
C SER A 228 -5.22 -1.35 6.38
N ILE A 229 -5.43 -0.04 6.52
CA ILE A 229 -6.12 0.52 7.67
C ILE A 229 -7.57 0.03 7.68
N SER A 230 -8.25 0.04 6.53
CA SER A 230 -9.61 -0.48 6.43
C SER A 230 -9.70 -1.94 6.87
N THR A 231 -8.74 -2.78 6.47
CA THR A 231 -8.63 -4.18 6.91
C THR A 231 -8.46 -4.29 8.43
N LEU A 232 -7.59 -3.46 9.00
CA LEU A 232 -7.34 -3.44 10.43
C LEU A 232 -8.58 -3.00 11.22
N MET A 233 -9.29 -1.98 10.75
CA MET A 233 -10.51 -1.49 11.36
C MET A 233 -11.66 -2.52 11.27
N ILE A 234 -11.79 -3.20 10.12
CA ILE A 234 -12.79 -4.28 9.92
C ILE A 234 -12.54 -5.45 10.88
N THR A 235 -11.28 -5.89 11.00
CA THR A 235 -10.94 -7.01 11.90
C THR A 235 -11.12 -6.66 13.38
N ARG A 236 -10.94 -5.38 13.74
CA ARG A 236 -11.10 -4.85 15.11
C ARG A 236 -12.50 -4.39 15.49
N LYS A 237 -13.51 -4.54 14.61
CA LYS A 237 -14.93 -4.15 14.89
C LYS A 237 -15.44 -4.59 16.27
N LYS A 238 -15.04 -5.79 16.75
CA LYS A 238 -15.42 -6.30 18.08
C LYS A 238 -14.75 -5.55 19.24
N GLU A 239 -13.49 -5.17 19.11
CA GLU A 239 -12.75 -4.40 20.12
C GLU A 239 -13.37 -3.00 20.30
N PHE A 240 -13.80 -2.37 19.20
CA PHE A 240 -14.53 -1.10 19.26
C PHE A 240 -15.80 -1.20 20.11
N ALA A 241 -16.57 -2.28 19.96
CA ALA A 241 -17.77 -2.51 20.74
C ALA A 241 -17.45 -2.68 22.24
N ILE A 242 -16.34 -3.35 22.57
CA ILE A 242 -15.88 -3.56 23.95
C ILE A 242 -15.40 -2.23 24.57
N PHE A 243 -14.56 -1.46 23.88
CA PHE A 243 -14.14 -0.14 24.37
C PHE A 243 -15.33 0.78 24.62
N ARG A 244 -16.35 0.70 23.76
CA ARG A 244 -17.57 1.47 23.95
C ARG A 244 -18.40 0.98 25.13
N SER A 245 -18.48 -0.33 25.39
CA SER A 245 -19.18 -0.86 26.57
C SER A 245 -18.51 -0.49 27.89
N ILE A 246 -17.18 -0.29 27.88
CA ILE A 246 -16.41 0.20 29.03
C ILE A 246 -16.57 1.73 29.21
N GLY A 247 -17.21 2.41 28.26
CA GLY A 247 -17.50 3.85 28.35
C GLY A 247 -16.45 4.76 27.70
N TRP A 248 -15.54 4.22 26.88
CA TRP A 248 -14.54 5.05 26.20
C TRP A 248 -15.20 6.04 25.24
N ARG A 249 -14.68 7.28 25.25
CA ARG A 249 -15.07 8.33 24.29
C ARG A 249 -14.49 8.02 22.92
N LYS A 250 -15.21 8.42 21.86
CA LYS A 250 -14.80 8.23 20.46
C LYS A 250 -13.41 8.82 20.18
N LEU A 251 -13.13 10.00 20.76
CA LEU A 251 -11.84 10.67 20.64
C LEU A 251 -10.69 9.85 21.25
N ASN A 252 -10.91 9.20 22.40
CA ASN A 252 -9.88 8.37 23.03
C ASN A 252 -9.52 7.17 22.14
N ILE A 253 -10.54 6.58 21.50
CA ILE A 253 -10.37 5.47 20.56
C ILE A 253 -9.64 5.96 19.29
N PHE A 254 -10.02 7.12 18.76
CA PHE A 254 -9.36 7.75 17.62
C PHE A 254 -7.87 7.98 17.89
N PHE A 255 -7.52 8.61 19.01
CA PHE A 255 -6.13 8.87 19.37
C PHE A 255 -5.33 7.60 19.63
N LEU A 256 -5.95 6.55 20.17
CA LEU A 256 -5.28 5.26 20.36
C LEU A 256 -4.85 4.66 19.02
N TYR A 257 -5.75 4.60 18.03
CA TYR A 257 -5.41 4.06 16.72
C TYR A 257 -4.51 4.97 15.90
N LEU A 258 -4.66 6.29 16.04
CA LEU A 258 -3.77 7.25 15.40
C LEU A 258 -2.33 7.11 15.93
N LYS A 259 -2.16 6.91 17.24
CA LYS A 259 -0.84 6.65 17.84
C LYS A 259 -0.25 5.32 17.36
N GLU A 260 -1.05 4.26 17.31
CA GLU A 260 -0.60 2.98 16.74
C GLU A 260 -0.14 3.17 15.30
N LEU A 261 -0.93 3.87 14.48
CA LEU A 261 -0.62 4.17 13.09
C LEU A 261 0.68 4.97 12.96
N ALA A 262 0.81 6.06 13.71
CA ALA A 262 1.99 6.90 13.71
C ALA A 262 3.27 6.13 14.04
N ILE A 263 3.21 5.19 15.01
CA ILE A 263 4.37 4.40 15.41
C ILE A 263 4.82 3.46 14.29
N TRP A 264 3.94 2.61 13.74
CA TRP A 264 4.39 1.64 12.74
C TRP A 264 4.71 2.28 11.38
N THR A 265 3.96 3.31 10.97
CA THR A 265 4.26 4.06 9.74
C THR A 265 5.52 4.88 9.87
N GLY A 266 5.73 5.57 11.01
CA GLY A 266 6.94 6.31 11.29
C GLY A 266 8.18 5.43 11.23
N VAL A 267 8.15 4.27 11.91
CA VAL A 267 9.26 3.30 11.84
C VAL A 267 9.48 2.79 10.41
N SER A 268 8.43 2.55 9.63
CA SER A 268 8.55 2.11 8.23
C SER A 268 9.27 3.15 7.38
N ILE A 269 8.86 4.42 7.48
CA ILE A 269 9.44 5.51 6.70
C ILE A 269 10.88 5.78 7.14
N SER A 270 11.16 5.79 8.44
CA SER A 270 12.53 5.95 8.93
C SER A 270 13.46 4.84 8.42
N LEU A 271 13.00 3.58 8.40
CA LEU A 271 13.77 2.48 7.80
C LEU A 271 13.97 2.67 6.30
N GLY A 272 12.95 3.10 5.56
CA GLY A 272 13.08 3.40 4.13
C GLY A 272 14.07 4.52 3.85
N SER A 273 14.05 5.58 4.65
CA SER A 273 15.01 6.68 4.62
C SER A 273 16.45 6.20 4.87
N ILE A 274 16.66 5.33 5.86
CA ILE A 274 17.99 4.74 6.14
C ILE A 274 18.47 3.88 4.97
N ILE A 275 17.60 3.03 4.42
CA ILE A 275 17.93 2.20 3.25
C ILE A 275 18.30 3.09 2.06
N THR A 276 17.56 4.18 1.84
CA THR A 276 17.85 5.15 0.78
C THR A 276 19.22 5.77 0.97
N ALA A 277 19.55 6.21 2.19
CA ALA A 277 20.86 6.78 2.48
C ALA A 277 21.98 5.80 2.11
N ILE A 278 21.86 4.53 2.54
CA ILE A 278 22.84 3.48 2.22
C ILE A 278 22.96 3.28 0.71
N VAL A 279 21.84 3.07 0.01
CA VAL A 279 21.83 2.84 -1.44
C VAL A 279 22.41 4.04 -2.19
N PHE A 280 22.06 5.26 -1.76
CA PHE A 280 22.55 6.49 -2.37
C PHE A 280 24.07 6.64 -2.19
N THR A 281 24.61 6.36 -1.00
CA THR A 281 26.07 6.41 -0.77
C THR A 281 26.86 5.37 -1.56
N LEU A 282 26.23 4.28 -2.00
CA LEU A 282 26.88 3.27 -2.85
C LEU A 282 26.93 3.69 -4.32
N VAL A 283 26.02 4.55 -4.76
CA VAL A 283 25.89 4.98 -6.16
C VAL A 283 26.53 6.36 -6.38
N TYR A 284 26.40 7.27 -5.41
CA TYR A 284 26.86 8.66 -5.50
C TYR A 284 27.85 9.01 -4.38
N SER A 285 28.73 9.98 -4.67
CA SER A 285 29.66 10.52 -3.68
C SER A 285 28.92 11.33 -2.62
N TYR A 286 29.27 11.11 -1.35
CA TYR A 286 28.55 11.68 -0.21
C TYR A 286 28.70 13.20 -0.11
N GLN A 287 27.61 13.95 -0.31
CA GLN A 287 27.54 15.40 -0.09
C GLN A 287 26.55 15.72 1.04
N THR A 288 26.91 16.64 1.94
CA THR A 288 26.11 17.02 3.13
C THR A 288 24.71 17.53 2.80
N ASP A 289 24.52 18.14 1.63
CA ASP A 289 23.23 18.65 1.16
C ASP A 289 22.20 17.52 0.91
N SER A 290 22.66 16.29 0.67
CA SER A 290 21.78 15.14 0.45
C SER A 290 21.00 14.75 1.70
N LEU A 291 21.56 14.97 2.90
CA LEU A 291 20.89 14.61 4.15
C LEU A 291 19.68 15.49 4.44
N THR A 292 19.81 16.81 4.25
CA THR A 292 18.71 17.76 4.51
C THR A 292 17.53 17.47 3.59
N MET A 293 17.81 17.16 2.32
CA MET A 293 16.80 16.75 1.35
C MET A 293 16.12 15.43 1.71
N LEU A 294 16.88 14.46 2.20
CA LEU A 294 16.33 13.18 2.67
C LEU A 294 15.38 13.40 3.86
N PHE A 295 15.76 14.25 4.83
CA PHE A 295 14.88 14.63 5.95
C PHE A 295 13.59 15.30 5.48
N ILE A 296 13.65 16.23 4.53
CA ILE A 296 12.46 16.90 3.98
C ILE A 296 11.54 15.88 3.30
N SER A 297 12.09 15.00 2.46
CA SER A 297 11.30 13.96 1.77
C SER A 297 10.62 12.99 2.76
N CYS A 298 11.35 12.60 3.82
CA CYS A 298 10.86 11.75 4.89
C CYS A 298 9.70 12.40 5.66
N LEU A 299 9.84 13.68 6.02
CA LEU A 299 8.80 14.43 6.72
C LEU A 299 7.56 14.64 5.83
N GLY A 300 7.77 15.03 4.57
CA GLY A 300 6.68 15.21 3.61
C GLY A 300 5.86 13.94 3.42
N PHE A 301 6.53 12.80 3.19
CA PHE A 301 5.86 11.52 3.03
C PHE A 301 5.11 11.08 4.29
N TYR A 302 5.70 11.30 5.47
CA TYR A 302 5.06 11.00 6.75
C TYR A 302 3.78 11.82 6.97
N ILE A 303 3.79 13.12 6.64
CA ILE A 303 2.61 13.99 6.74
C ILE A 303 1.48 13.48 5.83
N VAL A 304 1.80 13.12 4.58
CA VAL A 304 0.81 12.60 3.62
C VAL A 304 0.18 11.29 4.13
N ILE A 305 1.00 10.37 4.64
CA ILE A 305 0.55 9.08 5.20
C ILE A 305 -0.33 9.30 6.44
N LEU A 306 0.08 10.18 7.36
CA LEU A 306 -0.72 10.48 8.54
C LEU A 306 -2.06 11.13 8.17
N GLY A 307 -2.05 12.08 7.22
CA GLY A 307 -3.27 12.72 6.73
C GLY A 307 -4.27 11.72 6.15
N ALA A 308 -3.78 10.81 5.29
CA ALA A 308 -4.61 9.72 4.77
C ALA A 308 -5.12 8.80 5.89
N GLY A 309 -4.28 8.48 6.88
CA GLY A 309 -4.66 7.67 8.04
C GLY A 309 -5.76 8.32 8.90
N ILE A 310 -5.64 9.62 9.18
CA ILE A 310 -6.66 10.40 9.91
C ILE A 310 -8.00 10.31 9.18
N PHE A 311 -8.00 10.56 7.87
CA PHE A 311 -9.21 10.52 7.05
C PHE A 311 -9.92 9.16 7.13
N VAL A 312 -9.17 8.06 6.95
CA VAL A 312 -9.74 6.70 6.98
C VAL A 312 -10.29 6.34 8.36
N ILE A 313 -9.53 6.62 9.43
CA ILE A 313 -9.96 6.30 10.80
C ILE A 313 -11.23 7.10 11.16
N GLN A 314 -11.28 8.38 10.81
CA GLN A 314 -12.45 9.23 11.05
C GLN A 314 -13.67 8.77 10.26
N HIS A 315 -13.50 8.43 8.98
CA HIS A 315 -14.59 7.88 8.15
C HIS A 315 -15.16 6.59 8.76
N PHE A 316 -14.29 5.69 9.23
CA PHE A 316 -14.73 4.43 9.80
C PHE A 316 -15.46 4.60 11.13
N LEU A 317 -14.93 5.45 12.02
CA LEU A 317 -15.56 5.77 13.29
C LEU A 317 -16.96 6.36 13.04
N THR A 318 -17.10 7.37 12.19
CA THR A 318 -18.39 8.01 11.92
C THR A 318 -19.44 7.04 11.35
N LYS A 319 -19.05 6.17 10.40
CA LYS A 319 -19.96 5.23 9.71
C LYS A 319 -20.45 4.06 10.59
N ASP A 320 -19.55 3.37 11.31
CA ASP A 320 -19.94 2.21 12.15
C ASP A 320 -20.60 2.61 13.48
N LEU A 321 -20.61 3.91 13.81
CA LEU A 321 -21.33 4.46 14.96
C LEU A 321 -22.85 4.47 14.80
N GLY A 322 -23.38 4.45 13.56
CA GLY A 322 -24.81 4.32 13.32
C GLY A 322 -25.32 2.88 13.44
N THR A 323 -24.53 1.91 13.00
CA THR A 323 -24.92 0.47 12.94
C THR A 323 -24.80 -0.23 14.29
N THR A 324 -23.90 0.21 15.16
CA THR A 324 -23.77 -0.34 16.52
C THR A 324 -24.92 0.09 17.44
N LEU A 325 -25.52 1.26 17.21
CA LEU A 325 -26.75 1.68 17.90
C LEU A 325 -27.98 0.86 17.46
N SER A 326 -28.07 0.45 16.19
CA SER A 326 -29.18 -0.39 15.72
C SER A 326 -29.09 -1.83 16.24
N PHE A 327 -27.88 -2.40 16.36
CA PHE A 327 -27.69 -3.71 16.99
C PHE A 327 -28.11 -3.71 18.47
N ARG A 328 -27.88 -2.59 19.19
CA ARG A 328 -28.39 -2.39 20.55
C ARG A 328 -29.91 -2.35 20.59
N ARG A 329 -30.56 -1.61 19.67
CA ARG A 329 -32.04 -1.52 19.61
C ARG A 329 -32.70 -2.88 19.30
N TYR A 330 -32.09 -3.69 18.45
CA TYR A 330 -32.61 -5.02 18.09
C TYR A 330 -32.45 -6.05 19.23
N THR A 331 -31.33 -6.02 19.95
CA THR A 331 -31.06 -6.94 21.07
C THR A 331 -31.86 -6.59 22.33
N THR A 332 -32.10 -5.32 22.64
CA THR A 332 -33.00 -4.93 23.74
C THR A 332 -34.46 -5.19 23.40
N SER A 333 -34.90 -4.92 22.17
CA SER A 333 -36.28 -5.23 21.72
C SER A 333 -36.58 -6.74 21.80
N LYS A 334 -35.66 -7.59 21.32
CA LYS A 334 -35.82 -9.05 21.40
C LYS A 334 -35.87 -9.56 22.85
N ARG A 335 -35.07 -8.99 23.76
CA ARG A 335 -35.10 -9.32 25.20
C ARG A 335 -36.42 -8.91 25.88
N HIS A 336 -37.02 -7.78 25.48
CA HIS A 336 -38.32 -7.36 26.00
C HIS A 336 -39.47 -8.25 25.49
N LEU A 337 -39.41 -8.70 24.24
CA LEU A 337 -40.42 -9.61 23.67
C LEU A 337 -40.34 -11.01 24.31
N THR A 338 -39.14 -11.56 24.54
CA THR A 338 -38.99 -12.85 25.25
C THR A 338 -39.39 -12.79 26.72
N LYS A 339 -39.26 -11.64 27.40
CA LYS A 339 -39.75 -11.50 28.77
C LYS A 339 -41.27 -11.43 28.86
N LYS A 340 -41.94 -10.90 27.83
CA LYS A 340 -43.39 -10.79 27.79
C LYS A 340 -44.08 -12.12 27.48
N SER A 341 -43.40 -13.02 26.74
CA SER A 341 -43.91 -14.36 26.42
C SER A 341 -43.66 -15.42 27.51
N ILE A 342 -42.95 -15.08 28.60
CA ILE A 342 -42.71 -15.98 29.75
C ILE A 342 -43.68 -15.65 30.90
N ASN A 343 -44.41 -14.53 30.81
CA ASN A 343 -45.34 -14.04 31.84
C ASN A 343 -46.82 -14.08 31.37
N LEU A 344 -47.13 -14.91 30.38
CA LEU A 344 -48.47 -15.32 29.95
C LEU A 344 -48.48 -16.85 30.01
#